data_AF-A0A925ABV3-F1
#
_entry.id   AF-A0A925ABV3-F1
#
_cell.length_a   1.000
_cell.length_b   1.000
_cell.length_c   1.000
_cell.angle_alpha   90.00
_cell.angle_beta   90.00
_cell.angle_gamma   90.00
#
_symmetry.space_group_name_H-M   'P 1'
#
loop_
_entity.id
_entity.type
_entity.pdbx_description
1 polymer ?
#
loop_
_entity_poly.entity_id
_entity_poly.type
_entity_poly.pdbx_seq_one_letter_code
_entity_poly.pdbx_strand_id
1 'polypeptide(L)'
;MRIASIIAAAALALLTGACANRTGDMTIAQWCSADPGRTNTDICKQHVDTEEVRSSLGQRISEVFGVANRAQQTADQAMARDVRCVTRTLDRTRAGTCDPGYTLTGCTQTRFTRNAGGMAILRSVSDTECRFNNQVLEVQVRCCAMGPNLPPATMVSDTAPPEPQTRQPTPTS
;
A
#
# COMPACT_ATOMS: atom_id res chain seq x y z
N MET A 1 -9.15 -20.25 -19.27
CA MET A 1 -7.83 -19.62 -19.53
C MET A 1 -6.92 -20.42 -20.47
N ARG A 2 -6.79 -21.75 -20.34
CA ARG A 2 -5.87 -22.57 -21.18
C ARG A 2 -6.27 -22.75 -22.65
N ILE A 3 -7.57 -22.72 -22.96
CA ILE A 3 -8.07 -22.93 -24.34
C ILE A 3 -7.89 -21.65 -25.18
N ALA A 4 -8.08 -20.47 -24.57
CA ALA A 4 -7.87 -19.19 -25.24
C ALA A 4 -6.40 -18.98 -25.67
N SER A 5 -5.45 -19.44 -24.86
CA SER A 5 -4.01 -19.35 -25.19
C SER A 5 -3.59 -20.30 -26.32
N ILE A 6 -4.26 -21.45 -26.48
CA ILE A 6 -3.96 -22.40 -27.57
C ILE A 6 -4.49 -21.87 -28.91
N ILE A 7 -5.67 -21.26 -28.92
CA ILE A 7 -6.26 -20.67 -30.14
C ILE A 7 -5.43 -19.46 -30.61
N ALA A 8 -4.93 -18.62 -29.69
CA ALA A 8 -4.05 -17.51 -30.04
C ALA A 8 -2.71 -17.96 -30.65
N ALA A 9 -2.13 -19.05 -30.15
CA ALA A 9 -0.89 -19.61 -30.70
C ALA A 9 -1.09 -20.24 -32.09
N ALA A 10 -2.21 -20.93 -32.31
CA ALA A 10 -2.54 -21.54 -33.60
C ALA A 10 -2.80 -20.48 -34.70
N ALA A 11 -3.48 -19.37 -34.34
CA ALA A 11 -3.70 -18.25 -35.25
C ALA A 11 -2.39 -17.55 -35.65
N LEU A 12 -1.44 -17.41 -34.72
CA LEU A 12 -0.12 -16.84 -35.01
C LEU A 12 0.69 -17.73 -35.96
N ALA A 13 0.67 -19.06 -35.76
CA ALA A 13 1.41 -20.00 -36.60
C ALA A 13 0.90 -20.01 -38.04
N LEU A 14 -0.42 -19.92 -38.25
CA LEU A 14 -1.02 -19.89 -39.59
C LEU A 14 -0.70 -18.60 -40.38
N LEU A 15 -0.52 -17.47 -39.70
CA LEU A 15 -0.15 -16.20 -40.33
C LEU A 15 1.32 -16.17 -40.78
N THR A 16 2.23 -16.85 -40.08
CA THR A 16 3.65 -16.91 -40.46
C THR A 16 3.92 -17.70 -41.75
N GLY A 17 3.09 -18.72 -42.06
CA GLY A 17 3.25 -19.54 -43.26
C GLY A 17 2.88 -18.85 -44.58
N ALA A 18 2.02 -17.83 -44.54
CA ALA A 18 1.60 -17.09 -45.74
C ALA A 18 2.66 -16.08 -46.23
N CYS A 19 3.57 -15.63 -45.35
CA CYS A 19 4.67 -14.72 -45.72
C CYS A 19 5.90 -15.46 -46.27
N ALA A 20 6.13 -16.70 -45.84
CA ALA A 20 7.30 -17.49 -46.23
C ALA A 20 7.38 -17.75 -47.75
N ASN A 21 6.23 -17.88 -48.43
CA ASN A 21 6.20 -18.20 -49.86
C ASN A 21 6.52 -16.99 -50.78
N ARG A 22 6.71 -15.79 -50.21
CA ARG A 22 6.88 -14.53 -50.97
C ARG A 22 8.29 -13.95 -50.89
N THR A 23 9.00 -14.20 -49.79
CA THR A 23 10.40 -13.79 -49.58
C THR A 23 11.39 -14.96 -49.76
N GLY A 24 10.90 -16.18 -49.94
CA GLY A 24 11.71 -17.40 -49.96
C GLY A 24 12.33 -17.67 -48.59
N ASP A 25 13.53 -18.24 -48.57
CA ASP A 25 14.29 -18.52 -47.34
C ASP A 25 14.91 -17.27 -46.68
N MET A 26 14.69 -16.09 -47.25
CA MET A 26 15.23 -14.83 -46.73
C MET A 26 14.27 -14.17 -45.75
N THR A 27 14.83 -13.53 -44.73
CA THR A 27 14.07 -12.61 -43.87
C THR A 27 13.57 -11.41 -44.68
N ILE A 28 12.47 -10.78 -44.25
CA ILE A 28 11.88 -9.63 -44.94
C ILE A 28 12.91 -8.49 -45.08
N ALA A 29 13.70 -8.22 -44.03
CA ALA A 29 14.76 -7.21 -44.07
C ALA A 29 15.82 -7.52 -45.14
N GLN A 30 16.30 -8.77 -45.21
CA GLN A 30 17.27 -9.20 -46.22
C GLN A 30 16.68 -9.11 -47.64
N TRP A 31 15.44 -9.56 -47.82
CA TRP A 31 14.74 -9.53 -49.11
C TRP A 31 14.51 -8.11 -49.63
N CYS A 32 14.19 -7.16 -48.73
CA CYS A 32 14.04 -5.74 -49.04
C CYS A 32 15.38 -5.06 -49.33
N SER A 33 16.46 -5.44 -48.64
CA SER A 33 17.80 -4.87 -48.84
C SER A 33 18.54 -5.41 -50.06
N ALA A 34 18.11 -6.56 -50.59
CA ALA A 34 18.77 -7.23 -51.71
C ALA A 34 18.61 -6.50 -53.06
N ASP A 35 17.59 -5.65 -53.21
CA ASP A 35 17.31 -4.93 -54.45
C ASP A 35 16.60 -3.59 -54.15
N PRO A 36 17.19 -2.43 -54.53
CA PRO A 36 16.59 -1.11 -54.33
C PRO A 36 15.20 -0.94 -54.97
N GLY A 37 14.89 -1.69 -56.04
CA GLY A 37 13.58 -1.67 -56.69
C GLY A 37 12.45 -2.27 -55.84
N ARG A 38 12.79 -3.06 -54.81
CA ARG A 38 11.81 -3.72 -53.92
C ARG A 38 11.34 -2.85 -52.77
N THR A 39 12.01 -1.72 -52.53
CA THR A 39 11.66 -0.76 -51.48
C THR A 39 10.21 -0.29 -51.55
N ASN A 40 9.63 -0.23 -52.76
CA ASN A 40 8.24 0.19 -52.98
C ASN A 40 7.19 -0.92 -52.86
N THR A 41 7.61 -2.17 -52.63
CA THR A 41 6.68 -3.28 -52.43
C THR A 41 5.99 -3.18 -51.07
N ASP A 42 4.74 -3.65 -51.00
CA ASP A 42 3.93 -3.58 -49.78
C ASP A 42 4.58 -4.33 -48.60
N ILE A 43 5.37 -5.38 -48.88
CA ILE A 43 6.11 -6.16 -47.89
C ILE A 43 7.16 -5.30 -47.18
N CYS A 44 7.92 -4.51 -47.94
CA CYS A 44 8.96 -3.65 -47.37
C CYS A 44 8.38 -2.46 -46.63
N LYS A 45 7.29 -1.88 -47.14
CA LYS A 45 6.55 -0.80 -46.47
C LYS A 45 5.97 -1.28 -45.13
N GLN A 46 5.26 -2.40 -45.14
CA GLN A 46 4.66 -2.96 -43.93
C GLN A 46 5.72 -3.37 -42.90
N HIS A 47 6.90 -3.85 -43.33
CA HIS A 47 8.00 -4.15 -42.43
C HIS A 47 8.52 -2.90 -41.71
N VAL A 48 8.73 -1.80 -42.45
CA VAL A 48 9.16 -0.51 -41.88
C VAL A 48 8.12 0.00 -40.87
N ASP A 49 6.83 0.00 -41.25
CA ASP A 49 5.75 0.44 -40.37
C ASP A 49 5.68 -0.42 -39.10
N THR A 50 5.91 -1.74 -39.22
CA THR A 50 5.88 -2.67 -38.08
C THR A 50 7.07 -2.44 -37.14
N GLU A 51 8.26 -2.15 -37.66
CA GLU A 51 9.43 -1.82 -36.83
C GLU A 51 9.26 -0.48 -36.11
N GLU A 52 8.63 0.52 -36.76
CA GLU A 52 8.30 1.79 -36.13
C GLU A 52 7.28 1.61 -34.98
N VAL A 53 6.24 0.81 -35.21
CA VAL A 53 5.26 0.46 -34.17
C VAL A 53 5.93 -0.31 -33.02
N ARG A 54 6.84 -1.25 -33.31
CA ARG A 54 7.58 -1.98 -32.27
C ARG A 54 8.47 -1.05 -31.43
N SER A 55 9.16 -0.12 -32.07
CA SER A 55 10.02 0.87 -31.40
C SER A 55 9.21 1.81 -30.51
N SER A 56 8.15 2.41 -31.05
CA SER A 56 7.27 3.33 -30.31
C SER A 56 6.53 2.65 -29.16
N LEU A 57 6.11 1.39 -29.34
CA LEU A 57 5.51 0.60 -28.28
C LEU A 57 6.54 0.25 -27.18
N GLY A 58 7.78 -0.09 -27.54
CA GLY A 58 8.86 -0.34 -26.59
C GLY A 58 9.18 0.88 -25.71
N GLN A 59 9.22 2.08 -26.31
CA GLN A 59 9.40 3.33 -25.59
C GLN A 59 8.24 3.59 -24.62
N ARG A 60 6.99 3.45 -25.07
CA ARG A 60 5.80 3.60 -24.21
C ARG A 60 5.77 2.59 -23.06
N ILE A 61 6.15 1.34 -23.31
CA ILE A 61 6.22 0.31 -22.28
C ILE A 61 7.28 0.67 -21.22
N SER A 62 8.47 1.15 -21.65
CA SER A 62 9.52 1.58 -20.72
C SER A 62 9.10 2.77 -19.84
N GLU A 63 8.37 3.72 -20.41
CA GLU A 63 7.80 4.85 -19.70
C GLU A 63 6.75 4.42 -18.67
N VAL A 64 5.83 3.53 -19.07
CA VAL A 64 4.80 2.97 -18.19
C VAL A 64 5.43 2.18 -17.04
N PHE A 65 6.48 1.40 -17.27
CA PHE A 65 7.21 0.71 -16.20
C PHE A 65 7.92 1.68 -15.24
N GLY A 66 8.49 2.77 -15.74
CA GLY A 66 9.09 3.81 -14.91
C GLY A 66 8.09 4.59 -14.06
N VAL A 67 6.85 4.75 -14.54
CA VAL A 67 5.73 5.32 -13.77
C VAL A 67 5.22 4.31 -12.74
N ALA A 68 5.07 3.03 -13.12
CA ALA A 68 4.62 1.96 -12.21
C ALA A 68 5.58 1.77 -11.04
N ASN A 69 6.90 1.76 -11.28
CA ASN A 69 7.90 1.63 -10.21
C ASN A 69 7.88 2.82 -9.24
N ARG A 70 7.71 4.05 -9.74
CA ARG A 70 7.56 5.24 -8.87
C ARG A 70 6.25 5.20 -8.07
N ALA A 71 5.16 4.75 -8.68
CA ALA A 71 3.89 4.57 -8.00
C ALA A 71 3.98 3.51 -6.90
N GLN A 72 4.70 2.40 -7.15
CA GLN A 72 4.90 1.32 -6.19
C GLN A 72 5.77 1.78 -5.02
N GLN A 73 6.88 2.48 -5.26
CA GLN A 73 7.70 3.08 -4.20
C GLN A 73 6.94 4.11 -3.36
N THR A 74 6.08 4.91 -3.98
CA THR A 74 5.21 5.86 -3.27
C THR A 74 4.16 5.14 -2.43
N ALA A 75 3.60 4.04 -2.96
CA ALA A 75 2.67 3.18 -2.24
C ALA A 75 3.35 2.49 -1.06
N ASP A 76 4.57 1.99 -1.20
CA ASP A 76 5.33 1.36 -0.12
C ASP A 76 5.70 2.37 0.99
N GLN A 77 6.05 3.60 0.62
CA GLN A 77 6.26 4.69 1.58
C GLN A 77 4.97 5.14 2.28
N ALA A 78 3.82 5.07 1.60
CA ALA A 78 2.52 5.36 2.18
C ALA A 78 1.98 4.21 3.05
N MET A 79 2.28 2.95 2.69
CA MET A 79 1.96 1.74 3.44
C MET A 79 2.85 1.54 4.67
N ALA A 80 4.00 2.22 4.74
CA ALA A 80 4.81 2.34 5.94
C ALA A 80 4.17 3.15 7.09
N ARG A 81 2.89 3.55 6.97
CA ARG A 81 2.10 4.07 8.09
C ARG A 81 1.56 2.93 8.95
N ASP A 82 2.47 2.15 9.52
CA ASP A 82 2.12 1.27 10.63
C ASP A 82 1.81 2.16 11.85
N VAL A 83 0.61 2.01 12.41
CA VAL A 83 0.15 2.78 13.56
C VAL A 83 0.04 1.83 14.74
N ARG A 84 0.99 1.92 15.67
CA ARG A 84 0.94 1.14 16.91
C ARG A 84 0.47 2.01 18.05
N CYS A 85 -0.65 1.61 18.63
CA CYS A 85 -1.18 2.21 19.83
C CYS A 85 -0.94 1.28 21.02
N VAL A 86 -0.45 1.87 22.12
CA VAL A 86 -0.23 1.19 23.39
C VAL A 86 -1.02 1.90 24.48
N THR A 87 -1.57 1.14 25.42
CA THR A 87 -2.23 1.70 26.59
C THR A 87 -1.31 1.53 27.80
N ARG A 88 -1.03 2.64 28.48
CA ARG A 88 -0.26 2.69 29.71
C ARG A 88 -1.18 2.97 30.88
N THR A 89 -1.06 2.17 31.93
CA THR A 89 -1.75 2.42 33.20
C THR A 89 -0.77 3.09 34.15
N LEU A 90 -1.16 4.24 34.70
CA LEU A 90 -0.36 5.01 35.65
C LEU A 90 -1.15 5.16 36.94
N ASP A 91 -0.51 4.80 38.05
CA ASP A 91 -1.13 4.85 39.36
C ASP A 91 -0.75 6.11 40.14
N ARG A 92 -1.67 6.57 40.99
CA ARG A 92 -1.45 7.65 41.98
C ARG A 92 -0.77 8.88 41.38
N THR A 93 -1.18 9.31 40.20
CA THR A 93 -0.57 10.40 39.44
C THR A 93 -1.54 11.56 39.21
N ARG A 94 -1.01 12.77 39.00
CA ARG A 94 -1.78 13.94 38.52
C ARG A 94 -1.70 14.12 37.01
N ALA A 95 -0.90 13.30 36.34
CA ALA A 95 -0.62 13.40 34.93
C ALA A 95 -0.50 12.02 34.28
N GLY A 96 -1.06 11.87 33.09
CA GLY A 96 -0.83 10.72 32.23
C GLY A 96 0.17 11.09 31.13
N THR A 97 1.21 10.28 30.95
CA THR A 97 2.29 10.55 29.98
C THR A 97 2.57 9.35 29.07
N CYS A 98 2.95 9.66 27.83
CA CYS A 98 3.43 8.67 26.87
C CYS A 98 4.94 8.46 26.96
N ASP A 99 5.42 7.32 26.43
CA ASP A 99 6.85 7.11 26.20
C ASP A 99 7.37 8.03 25.07
N PRO A 100 8.66 8.37 25.05
CA PRO A 100 9.27 9.11 23.95
C PRO A 100 8.98 8.47 22.59
N GLY A 101 8.60 9.29 21.62
CA GLY A 101 8.24 8.83 20.26
C GLY A 101 6.80 8.35 20.10
N TYR A 102 5.99 8.36 21.16
CA TYR A 102 4.54 8.18 21.09
C TYR A 102 3.79 9.50 21.31
N THR A 103 2.70 9.67 20.58
CA THR A 103 1.76 10.79 20.71
C THR A 103 0.54 10.36 21.52
N LEU A 104 0.14 11.22 22.45
CA LEU A 104 -1.05 11.05 23.28
C LEU A 104 -2.32 11.13 22.42
N THR A 105 -3.18 10.11 22.54
CA THR A 105 -4.48 10.06 21.83
C THR A 105 -5.67 10.01 22.77
N GLY A 106 -5.47 9.58 24.01
CA GLY A 106 -6.55 9.56 25.00
C GLY A 106 -6.05 9.39 26.42
N CYS A 107 -6.80 9.94 27.37
CA CYS A 107 -6.60 9.74 28.79
C CYS A 107 -7.94 9.51 29.49
N THR A 108 -8.04 8.41 30.21
CA THR A 108 -9.24 8.03 30.95
C THR A 108 -8.88 7.68 32.38
N GLN A 109 -9.53 8.32 33.34
CA GLN A 109 -9.44 7.96 34.74
C GLN A 109 -10.30 6.71 34.99
N THR A 110 -9.67 5.62 35.45
CA THR A 110 -10.36 4.34 35.69
C THR A 110 -10.59 4.07 37.17
N ARG A 111 -9.79 4.68 38.07
CA ARG A 111 -9.99 4.60 39.51
C ARG A 111 -9.85 5.94 40.21
N PHE A 112 -10.77 6.23 41.11
CA PHE A 112 -10.78 7.39 41.99
C PHE A 112 -11.09 6.96 43.43
N THR A 113 -10.56 7.66 44.45
CA THR A 113 -11.04 7.47 45.83
C THR A 113 -12.05 8.55 46.19
N ARG A 114 -12.97 8.21 47.09
CA ARG A 114 -13.79 9.21 47.79
C ARG A 114 -12.94 10.16 48.66
N ASN A 115 -11.83 9.66 49.21
CA ASN A 115 -10.94 10.42 50.09
C ASN A 115 -10.05 11.44 49.34
N ALA A 116 -9.83 11.27 48.03
CA ALA A 116 -9.09 12.18 47.17
C ALA A 116 -9.98 13.22 46.46
N GLY A 117 -11.26 13.33 46.84
CA GLY A 117 -12.17 14.36 46.34
C GLY A 117 -12.98 13.98 45.09
N GLY A 118 -13.13 12.69 44.78
CA GLY A 118 -13.97 12.22 43.66
C GLY A 118 -13.23 12.15 42.32
N MET A 119 -13.96 12.20 41.21
CA MET A 119 -13.34 12.18 39.89
C MET A 119 -12.46 13.43 39.69
N ALA A 120 -11.25 13.24 39.20
CA ALA A 120 -10.37 14.36 38.89
C ALA A 120 -10.76 14.95 37.53
N ILE A 121 -10.85 16.28 37.47
CA ILE A 121 -11.17 17.03 36.25
C ILE A 121 -9.89 17.17 35.43
N LEU A 122 -9.96 16.77 34.17
CA LEU A 122 -8.90 16.99 33.20
C LEU A 122 -8.77 18.49 32.90
N ARG A 123 -7.58 19.05 33.09
CA ARG A 123 -7.28 20.49 32.96
C ARG A 123 -6.62 20.84 31.65
N SER A 124 -5.74 19.99 31.16
CA SER A 124 -4.97 20.23 29.95
C SER A 124 -4.60 18.92 29.28
N VAL A 125 -4.48 18.95 27.96
CA VAL A 125 -4.04 17.83 27.12
C VAL A 125 -3.08 18.38 26.08
N SER A 126 -1.93 17.74 25.94
CA SER A 126 -0.93 17.98 24.90
C SER A 126 -0.64 16.68 24.15
N ASP A 127 0.23 16.75 23.15
CA ASP A 127 0.68 15.58 22.38
C ASP A 127 1.47 14.55 23.22
N THR A 128 1.86 14.87 24.45
CA THR A 128 2.71 14.00 25.29
C THR A 128 2.14 13.76 26.69
N GLU A 129 1.27 14.64 27.18
CA GLU A 129 0.76 14.60 28.54
C GLU A 129 -0.69 15.07 28.65
N CYS A 130 -1.46 14.40 29.52
CA CYS A 130 -2.74 14.90 30.02
C CYS A 130 -2.62 15.19 31.51
N ARG A 131 -3.16 16.32 31.96
CA ARG A 131 -3.01 16.80 33.34
C ARG A 131 -4.35 16.97 34.03
N PHE A 132 -4.44 16.46 35.25
CA PHE A 132 -5.64 16.54 36.10
C PHE A 132 -5.48 17.62 37.17
N ASN A 133 -6.60 18.12 37.69
CA ASN A 133 -6.62 19.08 38.79
C ASN A 133 -6.10 18.48 40.11
N ASN A 134 -6.41 17.21 40.35
CA ASN A 134 -6.11 16.45 41.56
C ASN A 134 -5.45 15.11 41.23
N GLN A 135 -4.97 14.42 42.26
CA GLN A 135 -4.36 13.09 42.11
C GLN A 135 -5.40 12.04 41.74
N VAL A 136 -5.09 11.27 40.71
CA VAL A 136 -5.86 10.14 40.19
C VAL A 136 -5.26 8.86 40.73
N LEU A 137 -6.09 7.89 41.17
CA LEU A 137 -5.54 6.61 41.62
C LEU A 137 -5.04 5.75 40.49
N GLU A 138 -5.74 5.74 39.36
CA GLU A 138 -5.39 4.98 38.18
C GLU A 138 -5.89 5.74 36.95
N VAL A 139 -4.97 6.02 36.02
CA VAL A 139 -5.27 6.60 34.71
C VAL A 139 -4.77 5.66 33.62
N GLN A 140 -5.59 5.41 32.62
CA GLN A 140 -5.22 4.73 31.39
C GLN A 140 -4.96 5.77 30.31
N VAL A 141 -3.78 5.70 29.72
CA VAL A 141 -3.28 6.62 28.72
C VAL A 141 -3.06 5.87 27.42
N ARG A 142 -3.75 6.27 26.35
CA ARG A 142 -3.59 5.69 25.03
C ARG A 142 -2.61 6.52 24.21
N CYS A 143 -1.50 5.90 23.84
CA CYS A 143 -0.37 6.50 23.16
C CYS A 143 -0.16 5.81 21.82
N CYS A 144 -0.08 6.56 20.72
CA CYS A 144 0.11 6.00 19.39
C CYS A 144 1.36 6.57 18.72
N ALA A 145 2.11 5.73 18.03
CA ALA A 145 3.23 6.12 17.18
C ALA A 145 2.92 5.69 15.74
N MET A 146 3.45 6.45 14.77
CA MET A 146 3.28 6.16 13.35
C MET A 146 4.63 6.11 12.65
N GLY A 147 4.87 5.08 11.85
CA GLY A 147 6.02 5.01 10.96
C GLY A 147 6.63 3.60 10.86
N PRO A 148 7.59 3.42 9.93
CA PRO A 148 8.20 2.11 9.66
C PRO A 148 9.06 1.57 10.81
N ASN A 149 9.55 2.46 11.69
CA ASN A 149 10.39 2.11 12.84
C ASN A 149 9.73 2.61 14.12
N LEU A 150 8.91 1.76 14.73
CA LEU A 150 8.19 2.11 15.95
C LEU A 150 9.12 2.01 17.18
N PRO A 151 9.05 2.98 18.11
CA PRO A 151 9.83 2.92 19.34
C PRO A 151 9.42 1.72 20.21
N PRO A 152 10.35 1.13 20.98
CA PRO A 152 10.02 0.05 21.90
C PRO A 152 9.15 0.61 23.03
N ALA A 153 7.93 0.12 23.17
CA ALA A 153 7.06 0.53 24.25
C ALA A 153 7.44 -0.20 25.55
N THR A 154 7.74 0.58 26.59
CA THR A 154 8.35 0.06 27.83
C THR A 154 7.33 -0.41 28.86
N MET A 155 6.06 -0.04 28.69
CA MET A 155 4.94 -0.43 29.54
C MET A 155 3.68 -0.65 28.70
N VAL A 156 3.53 -1.84 28.12
CA VAL A 156 2.37 -2.19 27.30
C VAL A 156 1.63 -3.34 27.96
N SER A 157 0.36 -3.13 28.31
CA SER A 157 -0.58 -4.23 28.21
C SER A 157 -1.02 -4.29 26.75
N ASP A 158 -0.45 -5.22 25.98
CA ASP A 158 -0.84 -5.53 24.60
C ASP A 158 -2.19 -6.27 24.62
N THR A 159 -3.18 -5.75 25.35
CA THR A 159 -4.54 -6.26 25.29
C THR A 159 -5.17 -5.61 24.07
N ALA A 160 -5.23 -6.37 22.97
CA ALA A 160 -6.02 -6.01 21.80
C ALA A 160 -7.43 -5.56 22.26
N PRO A 161 -8.02 -4.52 21.64
CA PRO A 161 -9.38 -4.13 21.95
C PRO A 161 -10.31 -5.35 21.86
N PRO A 162 -11.22 -5.59 22.83
CA PRO A 162 -12.18 -6.68 22.71
C PRO A 162 -12.98 -6.50 21.41
N GLU A 163 -13.14 -7.59 20.65
CA GLU A 163 -13.90 -7.57 19.40
C GLU A 163 -15.29 -6.93 19.63
N PRO A 164 -15.77 -6.10 18.69
CA PRO A 164 -17.11 -5.54 18.76
C PRO A 164 -18.13 -6.68 18.90
N GLN A 165 -18.85 -6.73 20.02
CA GLN A 165 -19.94 -7.67 20.19
C GLN A 165 -21.02 -7.33 19.15
N THR A 166 -21.15 -8.13 18.10
CA THR A 166 -22.28 -8.06 17.17
C THR A 166 -23.54 -8.31 17.98
N ARG A 167 -24.39 -7.28 18.15
CA ARG A 167 -25.70 -7.44 18.79
C ARG A 167 -26.47 -8.50 18.03
N GLN A 168 -26.77 -9.61 18.70
CA GLN A 168 -27.65 -10.64 18.17
C GLN A 168 -29.05 -10.04 18.03
N PRO A 169 -29.69 -10.11 16.85
CA PRO A 169 -31.01 -9.53 16.66
C PRO A 169 -32.02 -10.21 17.58
N THR A 170 -32.73 -9.40 18.37
CA THR A 170 -33.81 -9.87 19.24
C THR A 170 -34.90 -10.49 18.37
N PRO A 171 -35.32 -11.75 18.60
CA PRO A 171 -36.43 -12.33 17.87
C PRO A 171 -37.70 -11.56 18.22
N THR A 172 -38.33 -10.96 17.21
CA THR A 172 -39.68 -10.44 17.30
C THR A 172 -40.64 -11.62 17.28
N SER A 173 -41.32 -11.85 18.41
CA SER A 173 -42.50 -12.72 18.50
C SER A 173 -43.72 -12.09 17.83
#